data_AF-A0A2U1IYD4-F1
#
_entry.id   AF-A0A2U1IYD4-F1
#
_cell.length_a   1.000
_cell.length_b   1.000
_cell.length_c   1.000
_cell.angle_alpha   90.00
_cell.angle_beta   90.00
_cell.angle_gamma   90.00
#
_symmetry.space_group_name_H-M   'P 1'
#
loop_
_entity.id
_entity.type
_entity.pdbx_description
1 polymer ?
#
loop_
_entity_poly.entity_id
_entity_poly.type
_entity_poly.pdbx_seq_one_letter_code
_entity_poly.pdbx_strand_id
1 'polypeptide(L)'
;MTSVSLAPFIAGFGIGSLVLNLIFFVIQKNQIFTTKKQLAWILTFTTTVTVTVASLPYMYQLFRHNLDITKLVYSDTFSIMICGFFESYLFWDLAIGLRYYKSTFDPFTGYFHHSFYLLLVFFCASKGLSAIFVLFCIMELPTIVLAIGSIRKDLRKDWLFASCFFSTRLLLHVILIYRFYKYSPDRLVWKLIVSSFPLHIYWFSSFIKQQKRLRKQRKQQKLVELE
;
A
#
# COMPACT_ATOMS: atom_id res chain seq x y z
N MET A 1 -17.31 12.85 20.84
CA MET A 1 -16.38 11.85 20.29
C MET A 1 -15.53 11.36 21.45
N THR A 2 -15.71 10.11 21.88
CA THR A 2 -14.91 9.49 22.94
C THR A 2 -13.46 9.37 22.48
N SER A 3 -12.50 9.65 23.36
CA SER A 3 -11.08 9.47 23.07
C SER A 3 -10.82 7.98 22.79
N VAL A 4 -10.27 7.69 21.60
CA VAL A 4 -9.82 6.33 21.25
C VAL A 4 -8.48 6.11 21.95
N SER A 5 -8.34 5.00 22.69
CA SER A 5 -7.06 4.65 23.29
C SER A 5 -6.01 4.39 22.19
N LEU A 6 -4.89 5.10 22.26
CA LEU A 6 -3.76 4.89 21.35
C LEU A 6 -2.75 3.86 21.86
N ALA A 7 -3.00 3.21 23.00
CA ALA A 7 -2.12 2.14 23.50
C ALA A 7 -1.92 1.00 22.48
N PRO A 8 -2.98 0.49 21.78
CA PRO A 8 -2.79 -0.53 20.74
C PRO A 8 -1.99 0.00 19.54
N PHE A 9 -2.10 1.29 19.23
CA PHE A 9 -1.37 1.92 18.14
C PHE A 9 0.13 1.93 18.44
N ILE A 10 0.51 2.36 19.64
CA ILE A 10 1.89 2.38 20.12
C ILE A 10 2.46 0.95 20.13
N ALA A 11 1.69 -0.02 20.61
CA ALA A 11 2.10 -1.43 20.57
C ALA A 11 2.33 -1.93 19.14
N GLY A 12 1.41 -1.64 18.21
CA GLY A 12 1.55 -1.98 16.80
C GLY A 12 2.77 -1.33 16.15
N PHE A 13 3.03 -0.05 16.46
CA PHE A 13 4.22 0.66 15.99
C PHE A 13 5.51 0.04 16.52
N GLY A 14 5.56 -0.32 17.80
CA GLY A 14 6.71 -0.98 18.43
C GLY A 14 6.98 -2.36 17.82
N ILE A 15 5.94 -3.18 17.65
CA ILE A 15 6.04 -4.50 17.01
C ILE A 15 6.51 -4.37 15.56
N GLY A 16 5.89 -3.47 14.78
CA GLY A 16 6.28 -3.24 13.39
C GLY A 16 7.72 -2.75 13.27
N SER A 17 8.14 -1.81 14.13
CA SER A 17 9.52 -1.35 14.20
C SER A 17 10.49 -2.51 14.46
N LEU A 18 10.22 -3.36 15.45
CA LEU A 18 11.07 -4.49 15.77
C LEU A 18 11.16 -5.48 14.60
N VAL A 19 10.02 -5.92 14.07
CA VAL A 19 9.93 -6.93 13.00
C VAL A 19 10.60 -6.44 11.72
N LEU A 20 10.27 -5.23 11.26
CA LEU A 20 10.77 -4.68 10.01
C LEU A 20 12.29 -4.44 10.06
N ASN A 21 12.81 -3.89 11.16
CA ASN A 21 14.24 -3.69 11.32
C ASN A 21 14.98 -5.03 11.43
N LEU A 22 14.45 -6.00 12.18
CA LEU A 22 15.04 -7.33 12.28
C LEU A 22 15.17 -7.98 10.90
N ILE A 23 14.08 -8.01 10.13
CA ILE A 23 14.07 -8.56 8.76
C ILE A 23 15.10 -7.83 7.89
N PHE A 24 15.10 -6.50 7.89
CA PHE A 24 16.01 -5.71 7.06
C PHE A 24 17.48 -5.98 7.40
N PHE A 25 17.85 -5.88 8.67
CA PHE A 25 19.25 -6.03 9.09
C PHE A 25 19.75 -7.48 8.99
N VAL A 26 18.88 -8.49 9.17
CA VAL A 26 19.25 -9.89 8.91
C VAL A 26 19.53 -10.09 7.43
N ILE A 27 18.67 -9.59 6.53
CA ILE A 27 18.88 -9.71 5.08
C ILE A 27 20.13 -8.94 4.64
N GLN A 28 20.32 -7.72 5.16
CA GLN A 28 21.46 -6.88 4.85
C GLN A 28 22.77 -7.50 5.36
N LYS A 29 22.81 -8.01 6.59
CA LYS A 29 24.02 -8.62 7.16
C LYS A 29 24.44 -9.88 6.40
N ASN A 30 23.47 -10.72 6.04
CA ASN A 30 23.73 -11.97 5.30
C ASN A 30 23.88 -11.77 3.79
N GLN A 31 23.79 -10.52 3.29
CA GLN A 31 23.94 -10.19 1.86
C GLN A 31 23.01 -11.01 0.94
N ILE A 32 21.82 -11.40 1.44
CA ILE A 32 20.85 -12.22 0.68
C ILE A 32 20.40 -11.47 -0.59
N PHE A 33 20.29 -10.14 -0.49
CA PHE A 33 20.03 -9.27 -1.63
C PHE A 33 21.14 -8.23 -1.76
N THR A 34 21.73 -8.15 -2.95
CA THR A 34 22.93 -7.33 -3.20
C THR A 34 22.58 -6.00 -3.86
N THR A 35 21.43 -5.89 -4.53
CA THR A 35 21.06 -4.65 -5.22
C THR A 35 20.27 -3.71 -4.31
N LYS A 36 20.55 -2.41 -4.40
CA LYS A 36 19.77 -1.36 -3.70
C LYS A 36 18.27 -1.46 -3.99
N LYS A 37 17.91 -1.84 -5.22
CA LYS A 37 16.52 -2.04 -5.59
C LYS A 37 15.90 -3.18 -4.78
N GLN A 38 16.52 -4.36 -4.73
CA GLN A 38 15.98 -5.47 -3.94
C GLN A 38 15.83 -5.08 -2.46
N LEU A 39 16.84 -4.43 -1.88
CA LEU A 39 16.80 -3.96 -0.49
C LEU A 39 15.62 -3.00 -0.23
N ALA A 40 15.38 -2.06 -1.15
CA ALA A 40 14.28 -1.11 -1.04
C ALA A 40 12.88 -1.77 -1.02
N TRP A 41 12.73 -2.95 -1.62
CA TRP A 41 11.43 -3.62 -1.72
C TRP A 41 11.14 -4.62 -0.59
N ILE A 42 12.10 -4.91 0.29
CA ILE A 42 11.91 -5.88 1.40
C ILE A 42 10.83 -5.39 2.38
N LEU A 43 10.98 -4.16 2.85
CA LEU A 43 10.07 -3.58 3.83
C LEU A 43 8.68 -3.41 3.22
N THR A 44 8.61 -2.87 1.99
CA THR A 44 7.36 -2.76 1.25
C THR A 44 6.68 -4.11 1.06
N PHE A 45 7.40 -5.15 0.64
CA PHE A 45 6.85 -6.50 0.48
C PHE A 45 6.28 -7.03 1.79
N THR A 46 7.08 -6.99 2.86
CA THR A 46 6.69 -7.51 4.18
C THR A 46 5.44 -6.80 4.71
N THR A 47 5.41 -5.48 4.61
CA THR A 47 4.28 -4.68 5.09
C THR A 47 3.04 -4.90 4.25
N THR A 48 3.15 -4.83 2.92
CA THR A 48 1.99 -4.94 2.02
C THR A 48 1.33 -6.31 2.12
N VAL A 49 2.10 -7.39 2.30
CA VAL A 49 1.55 -8.72 2.63
C VAL A 49 0.78 -8.68 3.95
N THR A 50 1.41 -8.18 5.02
CA THR A 50 0.80 -8.11 6.36
C THR A 50 -0.52 -7.34 6.34
N VAL A 51 -0.54 -6.12 5.79
CA VAL A 51 -1.74 -5.27 5.82
C VAL A 51 -2.81 -5.72 4.83
N THR A 52 -2.43 -6.34 3.70
CA THR A 52 -3.41 -6.95 2.79
C THR A 52 -4.12 -8.10 3.47
N VAL A 53 -3.38 -8.98 4.17
CA VAL A 53 -3.99 -10.09 4.94
C VAL A 53 -4.84 -9.56 6.09
N ALA A 54 -4.36 -8.54 6.81
CA ALA A 54 -5.12 -7.92 7.90
C ALA A 54 -6.42 -7.23 7.43
N SER A 55 -6.51 -6.84 6.15
CA SER A 55 -7.73 -6.26 5.58
C SER A 55 -8.86 -7.28 5.33
N LEU A 56 -8.52 -8.57 5.23
CA LEU A 56 -9.47 -9.61 4.80
C LEU A 56 -10.69 -9.77 5.71
N PRO A 57 -10.59 -9.72 7.05
CA PRO A 57 -11.77 -9.77 7.92
C PRO A 57 -12.76 -8.61 7.65
N TYR A 58 -12.26 -7.40 7.42
CA TYR A 58 -13.09 -6.23 7.12
C TYR A 58 -13.70 -6.31 5.72
N MET A 59 -12.95 -6.79 4.74
CA MET A 59 -13.48 -7.08 3.40
C MET A 59 -14.57 -8.15 3.45
N TYR A 60 -14.37 -9.21 4.23
CA TYR A 60 -15.36 -10.26 4.44
C TYR A 60 -16.64 -9.70 5.07
N GLN A 61 -16.53 -8.89 6.13
CA GLN A 61 -17.68 -8.22 6.75
C GLN A 61 -18.43 -7.34 5.73
N LEU A 62 -17.70 -6.55 4.94
CA LEU A 62 -18.30 -5.69 3.91
C LEU A 62 -19.09 -6.50 2.88
N PHE A 63 -18.51 -7.57 2.34
CA PHE A 63 -19.19 -8.41 1.35
C PHE A 63 -20.35 -9.21 1.95
N ARG A 64 -20.19 -9.70 3.19
CA ARG A 64 -21.25 -10.42 3.92
C ARG A 64 -22.48 -9.54 4.13
N HIS A 65 -22.30 -8.23 4.20
CA HIS A 65 -23.36 -7.24 4.31
C HIS A 65 -23.70 -6.54 2.99
N ASN A 66 -23.42 -7.15 1.83
CA ASN A 66 -23.79 -6.61 0.50
C ASN A 66 -23.26 -5.18 0.27
N LEU A 67 -22.01 -4.92 0.68
CA LEU A 67 -21.33 -3.62 0.59
C LEU A 67 -21.99 -2.52 1.43
N ASP A 68 -22.77 -2.87 2.44
CA ASP A 68 -23.36 -1.92 3.39
C ASP A 68 -22.30 -1.38 4.36
N ILE A 69 -21.78 -0.19 4.05
CA ILE A 69 -20.74 0.47 4.84
C ILE A 69 -21.23 0.91 6.22
N THR A 70 -22.55 0.98 6.44
CA THR A 70 -23.12 1.37 7.75
C THR A 70 -22.99 0.28 8.80
N LYS A 71 -22.70 -0.96 8.36
CA LYS A 71 -22.49 -2.13 9.23
C LYS A 71 -21.02 -2.41 9.51
N LEU A 72 -20.12 -1.57 9.01
CA LEU A 72 -18.70 -1.69 9.29
C LEU A 72 -18.38 -1.22 10.70
N VAL A 73 -17.47 -1.94 11.35
CA VAL A 73 -16.78 -1.42 12.53
C VAL A 73 -15.88 -0.26 12.07
N TYR A 74 -15.87 0.83 12.84
CA TYR A 74 -15.10 2.03 12.53
C TYR A 74 -13.65 1.94 13.06
N SER A 75 -13.49 1.38 14.27
CA SER A 75 -12.22 1.03 14.89
C SER A 75 -12.40 -0.10 15.88
N ASP A 76 -11.41 -0.97 15.96
CA ASP A 76 -11.21 -1.95 17.02
C ASP A 76 -9.73 -2.07 17.38
N THR A 77 -9.41 -2.87 18.40
CA THR A 77 -8.02 -3.01 18.88
C THR A 77 -7.10 -3.52 17.78
N PHE A 78 -7.56 -4.47 16.95
CA PHE A 78 -6.75 -5.05 15.89
C PHE A 78 -6.48 -4.03 14.78
N SER A 79 -7.51 -3.30 14.31
CA SER A 79 -7.30 -2.26 13.29
C SER A 79 -6.35 -1.16 13.75
N ILE A 80 -6.44 -0.74 15.02
CA ILE A 80 -5.56 0.29 15.59
C ILE A 80 -4.11 -0.22 15.64
N MET A 81 -3.88 -1.48 16.04
CA MET A 81 -2.55 -2.09 16.00
C MET A 81 -1.97 -2.16 14.58
N ILE A 82 -2.78 -2.53 13.59
CA ILE A 82 -2.35 -2.62 12.19
C ILE A 82 -2.01 -1.23 11.63
N CYS A 83 -2.76 -0.18 12.00
CA CYS A 83 -2.39 1.20 11.67
C CYS A 83 -1.01 1.56 12.25
N GLY A 84 -0.74 1.25 13.52
CA GLY A 84 0.58 1.48 14.12
C GLY A 84 1.70 0.71 13.41
N PHE A 85 1.45 -0.56 13.05
CA PHE A 85 2.38 -1.36 12.26
C PHE A 85 2.68 -0.72 10.90
N PHE A 86 1.64 -0.30 10.17
CA PHE A 86 1.80 0.35 8.87
C PHE A 86 2.54 1.68 8.97
N GLU A 87 2.27 2.48 10.01
CA GLU A 87 3.00 3.73 10.26
C GLU A 87 4.49 3.47 10.53
N SER A 88 4.82 2.42 11.29
CA SER A 88 6.23 2.05 11.52
C SER A 88 6.96 1.74 10.21
N TYR A 89 6.27 1.10 9.24
CA TYR A 89 6.83 0.89 7.91
C TYR A 89 7.12 2.20 7.19
N LEU A 90 6.17 3.14 7.17
CA LEU A 90 6.36 4.42 6.49
C LEU A 90 7.55 5.19 7.08
N PHE A 91 7.65 5.19 8.41
CA PHE A 91 8.78 5.80 9.12
C PHE A 91 10.11 5.13 8.78
N TRP A 92 10.19 3.80 8.92
CA TRP A 92 11.44 3.07 8.74
C TRP A 92 11.87 2.99 7.27
N ASP A 93 10.94 2.91 6.33
CA ASP A 93 11.28 2.91 4.91
C ASP A 93 11.88 4.26 4.48
N LEU A 94 11.39 5.38 5.04
CA LEU A 94 12.03 6.69 4.88
C LEU A 94 13.41 6.74 5.56
N ALA A 95 13.50 6.34 6.84
CA ALA A 95 14.73 6.43 7.62
C ALA A 95 15.86 5.55 7.06
N ILE A 96 15.56 4.28 6.76
CA ILE A 96 16.50 3.32 6.17
C ILE A 96 16.76 3.70 4.71
N GLY A 97 15.74 4.11 3.97
CA GLY A 97 15.85 4.53 2.58
C GLY A 97 16.83 5.67 2.37
N LEU A 98 16.81 6.68 3.24
CA LEU A 98 17.76 7.80 3.19
C LEU A 98 19.23 7.35 3.31
N ARG A 99 19.50 6.24 3.99
CA ARG A 99 20.85 5.72 4.23
C ARG A 99 21.29 4.66 3.21
N TYR A 100 20.45 3.67 2.92
CA TYR A 100 20.86 2.46 2.20
C TYR A 100 20.48 2.47 0.71
N TYR A 101 19.36 3.11 0.35
CA TYR A 101 18.82 3.05 -1.00
C TYR A 101 18.24 4.39 -1.47
N LYS A 102 18.86 5.51 -1.07
CA LYS A 102 18.42 6.87 -1.42
C LYS A 102 18.18 7.09 -2.92
N SER A 103 18.99 6.44 -3.77
CA SER A 103 18.90 6.54 -5.23
C SER A 103 17.68 5.85 -5.84
N THR A 104 16.94 5.03 -5.07
CA THR A 104 15.72 4.36 -5.56
C THR A 104 14.44 5.06 -5.15
N PHE A 105 14.53 6.08 -4.29
CA PHE A 105 13.38 6.86 -3.82
C PHE A 105 13.03 7.94 -4.84
N ASP A 106 11.83 7.83 -5.41
CA ASP A 106 11.25 8.88 -6.25
C ASP A 106 10.59 9.97 -5.36
N PRO A 107 10.79 11.27 -5.65
CA PRO A 107 10.24 12.38 -4.86
C PRO A 107 8.74 12.31 -4.59
N PHE A 108 7.96 11.92 -5.60
CA PHE A 108 6.50 12.00 -5.54
C PHE A 108 5.87 10.69 -5.03
N THR A 109 6.39 9.56 -5.51
CA THR A 109 5.86 8.22 -5.17
C THR A 109 6.48 7.61 -3.92
N GLY A 110 7.68 8.06 -3.52
CA GLY A 110 8.33 7.67 -2.28
C GLY A 110 8.12 8.70 -1.17
N TYR A 111 8.78 9.86 -1.26
CA TYR A 111 8.82 10.81 -0.14
C TYR A 111 7.46 11.45 0.17
N PHE A 112 6.80 12.03 -0.84
CA PHE A 112 5.50 12.68 -0.63
C PHE A 112 4.44 11.67 -0.18
N HIS A 113 4.32 10.54 -0.88
CA HIS A 113 3.37 9.49 -0.54
C HIS A 113 3.59 8.96 0.89
N HIS A 114 4.81 8.58 1.28
CA HIS A 114 5.06 8.02 2.61
C HIS A 114 4.85 9.06 3.71
N SER A 115 5.29 10.31 3.51
CA SER A 115 5.09 11.38 4.49
C SER A 115 3.61 11.72 4.69
N PHE A 116 2.84 11.78 3.60
CA PHE A 116 1.40 12.01 3.66
C PHE A 116 0.68 10.88 4.40
N TYR A 117 0.99 9.62 4.06
CA TYR A 117 0.35 8.48 4.69
C TYR A 117 0.75 8.32 6.16
N LEU A 118 1.95 8.76 6.56
CA LEU A 118 2.38 8.76 7.96
C LEU A 118 1.37 9.57 8.80
N LEU A 119 1.07 10.80 8.35
CA LEU A 119 0.11 11.67 9.03
C LEU A 119 -1.33 11.15 8.92
N LEU A 120 -1.72 10.64 7.74
CA LEU A 120 -3.07 10.15 7.50
C LEU A 120 -3.41 8.95 8.38
N VAL A 121 -2.48 8.01 8.56
CA VAL A 121 -2.68 6.79 9.37
C VAL A 121 -2.89 7.16 10.83
N PHE A 122 -2.04 8.02 11.39
CA PHE A 122 -2.19 8.55 12.74
C PHE A 122 -3.53 9.27 12.92
N PHE A 123 -3.89 10.12 11.95
CA PHE A 123 -5.17 10.81 11.94
C PHE A 123 -6.36 9.82 11.96
N CYS A 124 -6.35 8.82 11.09
CA CYS A 124 -7.40 7.80 11.05
C CYS A 124 -7.50 7.03 12.36
N ALA A 125 -6.36 6.62 12.96
CA ALA A 125 -6.36 5.93 14.23
C ALA A 125 -6.92 6.80 15.37
N SER A 126 -6.46 8.05 15.49
CA SER A 126 -6.90 8.99 16.53
C SER A 126 -8.36 9.43 16.40
N LYS A 127 -8.93 9.42 15.19
CA LYS A 127 -10.35 9.71 14.93
C LYS A 127 -11.27 8.50 14.99
N GLY A 128 -10.76 7.31 15.29
CA GLY A 128 -11.58 6.12 15.34
C GLY A 128 -12.00 5.60 13.96
N LEU A 129 -11.17 5.81 12.94
CA LEU A 129 -11.38 5.38 11.55
C LEU A 129 -10.41 4.26 11.12
N SER A 130 -9.78 3.58 12.07
CA SER A 130 -8.69 2.64 11.78
C SER A 130 -9.17 1.40 11.02
N ALA A 131 -10.37 0.87 11.31
CA ALA A 131 -10.90 -0.27 10.58
C ALA A 131 -11.25 0.08 9.13
N ILE A 132 -11.71 1.32 8.88
CA ILE A 132 -11.89 1.85 7.53
C ILE A 132 -10.53 1.94 6.83
N PHE A 133 -9.49 2.46 7.50
CA PHE A 133 -8.15 2.48 6.90
C PHE A 133 -7.66 1.07 6.54
N VAL A 134 -7.78 0.10 7.46
CA VAL A 134 -7.34 -1.28 7.25
C VAL A 134 -8.16 -2.00 6.17
N LEU A 135 -9.45 -1.72 6.04
CA LEU A 135 -10.27 -2.20 4.91
C LEU A 135 -9.64 -1.81 3.56
N PHE A 136 -9.16 -0.57 3.43
CA PHE A 136 -8.53 -0.08 2.21
C PHE A 136 -7.12 -0.66 1.98
N CYS A 137 -6.49 -1.30 2.97
CA CYS A 137 -5.20 -1.98 2.77
C CYS A 137 -5.29 -3.16 1.79
N ILE A 138 -6.48 -3.66 1.44
CA ILE A 138 -6.66 -4.61 0.31
C ILE A 138 -6.11 -4.04 -1.01
N MET A 139 -6.06 -2.71 -1.13
CA MET A 139 -5.51 -2.02 -2.29
C MET A 139 -3.99 -2.13 -2.40
N GLU A 140 -3.29 -2.68 -1.41
CA GLU A 140 -1.86 -2.99 -1.48
C GLU A 140 -1.53 -4.30 -2.20
N LEU A 141 -2.55 -5.11 -2.54
CA LEU A 141 -2.38 -6.33 -3.32
C LEU A 141 -1.53 -6.16 -4.62
N PRO A 142 -1.76 -5.15 -5.49
CA PRO A 142 -0.87 -4.90 -6.62
C PRO A 142 0.57 -4.59 -6.21
N THR A 143 0.80 -3.94 -5.06
CA THR A 143 2.14 -3.65 -4.56
C THR A 143 2.89 -4.94 -4.21
N ILE A 144 2.20 -5.96 -3.68
CA ILE A 144 2.80 -7.29 -3.44
C ILE A 144 3.35 -7.87 -4.76
N VAL A 145 2.54 -7.86 -5.81
CA VAL A 145 2.95 -8.37 -7.13
C VAL A 145 4.13 -7.59 -7.70
N LEU A 146 4.10 -6.25 -7.56
CA LEU A 146 5.18 -5.37 -8.00
C LEU A 146 6.48 -5.59 -7.21
N ALA A 147 6.37 -5.83 -5.91
CA ALA A 147 7.49 -6.07 -5.02
C ALA A 147 8.19 -7.39 -5.37
N ILE A 148 7.42 -8.46 -5.58
CA ILE A 148 7.95 -9.76 -6.04
C ILE A 148 8.76 -9.58 -7.33
N GLY A 149 8.18 -8.92 -8.35
CA GLY A 149 8.87 -8.66 -9.62
C GLY A 149 10.06 -7.70 -9.51
N SER A 150 10.12 -6.90 -8.44
CA SER A 150 11.24 -5.99 -8.17
C SER A 150 12.38 -6.64 -7.41
N ILE A 151 12.08 -7.62 -6.55
CA ILE A 151 13.08 -8.44 -5.85
C ILE A 151 13.63 -9.52 -6.80
N ARG A 152 12.74 -10.17 -7.57
CA ARG A 152 13.05 -11.27 -8.50
C ARG A 152 12.47 -10.96 -9.88
N LYS A 153 13.34 -10.51 -10.79
CA LYS A 153 12.92 -10.08 -12.14
C LYS A 153 12.27 -11.19 -12.96
N ASP A 154 12.68 -12.44 -12.75
CA ASP A 154 12.14 -13.65 -13.37
C ASP A 154 10.66 -13.90 -12.99
N LEU A 155 10.25 -13.47 -11.81
CA LEU A 155 8.88 -13.59 -11.32
C LEU A 155 7.99 -12.41 -11.73
N ARG A 156 8.53 -11.41 -12.44
CA ARG A 156 7.77 -10.23 -12.84
C ARG A 156 6.67 -10.59 -13.85
N LYS A 157 5.41 -10.35 -13.47
CA LYS A 157 4.23 -10.53 -14.33
C LYS A 157 3.43 -9.23 -14.41
N ASP A 158 3.67 -8.45 -15.46
CA ASP A 158 3.03 -7.13 -15.66
C ASP A 158 1.50 -7.23 -15.82
N TRP A 159 0.97 -8.31 -16.40
CA TRP A 159 -0.47 -8.52 -16.53
C TRP A 159 -1.13 -8.76 -15.16
N LEU A 160 -0.50 -9.54 -14.28
CA LEU A 160 -1.00 -9.83 -12.94
C LEU A 160 -1.02 -8.55 -12.10
N PHE A 161 0.07 -7.76 -12.18
CA PHE A 161 0.13 -6.44 -11.56
C PHE A 161 -1.02 -5.55 -12.04
N ALA A 162 -1.23 -5.45 -13.36
CA ALA A 162 -2.28 -4.61 -13.95
C ALA A 162 -3.69 -5.05 -13.53
N SER A 163 -3.95 -6.36 -13.52
CA SER A 163 -5.24 -6.93 -13.08
C SER A 163 -5.52 -6.65 -11.60
N CYS A 164 -4.53 -6.87 -10.72
CA CYS A 164 -4.65 -6.53 -9.30
C CYS A 164 -4.87 -5.03 -9.11
N PHE A 165 -4.11 -4.19 -9.81
CA PHE A 165 -4.21 -2.73 -9.68
C PHE A 165 -5.59 -2.24 -10.13
N PHE A 166 -6.05 -2.69 -11.30
CA PHE A 166 -7.35 -2.28 -11.82
C PHE A 166 -8.49 -2.73 -10.89
N SER A 167 -8.48 -3.99 -10.45
CA SER A 167 -9.55 -4.53 -9.60
C SER A 167 -9.63 -3.85 -8.23
N THR A 168 -8.51 -3.65 -7.53
CA THR A 168 -8.52 -3.11 -6.17
C THR A 168 -8.42 -1.59 -6.12
N ARG A 169 -7.44 -0.99 -6.80
CA ARG A 169 -7.14 0.47 -6.72
C ARG A 169 -8.02 1.33 -7.62
N LEU A 170 -8.68 0.75 -8.63
CA LEU A 170 -9.61 1.48 -9.50
C LEU A 170 -11.06 1.05 -9.27
N LEU A 171 -11.43 -0.18 -9.63
CA LEU A 171 -12.82 -0.62 -9.61
C LEU A 171 -13.40 -0.66 -8.20
N LEU A 172 -12.80 -1.43 -7.29
CA LEU A 172 -13.25 -1.50 -5.89
C LEU A 172 -13.20 -0.12 -5.23
N HIS A 173 -12.18 0.67 -5.51
CA HIS A 173 -12.06 2.02 -4.96
C HIS A 173 -13.22 2.93 -5.38
N VAL A 174 -13.59 2.96 -6.67
CA VAL A 174 -14.76 3.74 -7.14
C VAL A 174 -16.05 3.26 -6.47
N ILE A 175 -16.22 1.93 -6.34
CA ILE A 175 -17.37 1.36 -5.63
C ILE A 175 -17.41 1.88 -4.19
N LEU A 176 -16.30 1.78 -3.46
CA LEU A 176 -16.22 2.26 -2.07
C LEU A 176 -16.42 3.77 -1.96
N ILE A 177 -15.83 4.58 -2.85
CA ILE A 177 -16.07 6.03 -2.91
C ILE A 177 -17.56 6.30 -3.01
N TYR A 178 -18.27 5.65 -3.94
CA TYR A 178 -19.71 5.84 -4.10
C TYR A 178 -20.48 5.45 -2.84
N ARG A 179 -20.16 4.31 -2.22
CA ARG A 179 -20.84 3.84 -1.00
C ARG A 179 -20.61 4.81 0.16
N PHE A 180 -19.37 5.24 0.41
CA PHE A 180 -19.07 6.20 1.46
C PHE A 180 -19.63 7.59 1.17
N TYR A 181 -19.61 8.07 -0.08
CA TYR A 181 -20.22 9.35 -0.47
C TYR A 181 -21.73 9.37 -0.18
N LYS A 182 -22.42 8.26 -0.50
CA LYS A 182 -23.87 8.16 -0.39
C LYS A 182 -24.35 7.85 1.03
N TYR A 183 -23.63 7.01 1.76
CA TYR A 183 -24.13 6.43 3.02
C TYR A 183 -23.31 6.81 4.26
N SER A 184 -22.11 7.41 4.13
CA SER A 184 -21.33 7.80 5.31
C SER A 184 -21.98 9.01 5.99
N PRO A 185 -22.28 8.95 7.30
CA PRO A 185 -22.79 10.10 8.05
C PRO A 185 -21.74 11.21 8.15
N ASP A 186 -20.46 10.83 8.26
CA ASP A 186 -19.35 11.78 8.29
C ASP A 186 -18.86 12.05 6.86
N ARG A 187 -19.00 13.31 6.44
CA ARG A 187 -18.54 13.81 5.13
C ARG A 187 -17.03 13.84 5.01
N LEU A 188 -16.28 13.79 6.11
CA LEU A 188 -14.82 13.74 6.07
C LEU A 188 -14.32 12.39 5.52
N VAL A 189 -14.99 11.29 5.87
CA VAL A 189 -14.53 9.93 5.51
C VAL A 189 -14.44 9.75 4.00
N TRP A 190 -15.49 10.08 3.25
CA TRP A 190 -15.45 9.91 1.79
C TRP A 190 -14.46 10.88 1.12
N LYS A 191 -14.22 12.06 1.71
CA LYS A 191 -13.21 13.03 1.23
C LYS A 191 -11.79 12.47 1.38
N LEU A 192 -11.49 11.82 2.51
CA LEU A 192 -10.20 11.16 2.73
C LEU A 192 -10.01 10.02 1.72
N ILE A 193 -11.03 9.19 1.52
CA ILE A 193 -11.00 8.08 0.56
C ILE A 193 -10.71 8.62 -0.86
N VAL A 194 -11.54 9.55 -1.35
CA VAL A 194 -11.42 10.07 -2.73
C VAL A 194 -10.11 10.81 -2.96
N SER A 195 -9.50 11.42 -1.93
CA SER A 195 -8.24 12.15 -2.08
C SER A 195 -7.07 11.30 -2.59
N SER A 196 -7.10 9.98 -2.36
CA SER A 196 -6.07 9.05 -2.84
C SER A 196 -6.32 8.54 -4.27
N PHE A 197 -7.54 8.70 -4.79
CA PHE A 197 -7.93 8.16 -6.10
C PHE A 197 -7.22 8.80 -7.30
N PRO A 198 -6.99 10.13 -7.37
CA PRO A 198 -6.22 10.74 -8.46
C PRO A 198 -4.82 10.14 -8.61
N LEU A 199 -4.16 9.79 -7.50
CA LEU A 199 -2.85 9.16 -7.50
C LEU A 199 -2.90 7.77 -8.15
N HIS A 200 -3.94 6.98 -7.86
CA HIS A 200 -4.13 5.68 -8.50
C HIS A 200 -4.37 5.80 -10.01
N ILE A 201 -5.17 6.78 -10.47
CA ILE A 201 -5.35 7.06 -11.89
C ILE A 201 -4.02 7.43 -12.55
N TYR A 202 -3.26 8.32 -11.91
CA TYR A 202 -1.95 8.77 -12.41
C TYR A 202 -0.97 7.60 -12.57
N TRP A 203 -0.85 6.74 -11.54
CA TRP A 203 0.03 5.57 -11.58
C TRP A 203 -0.37 4.57 -12.64
N PHE A 204 -1.65 4.23 -12.74
CA PHE A 204 -2.12 3.29 -13.75
C PHE A 204 -1.92 3.85 -15.16
N SER A 205 -2.22 5.13 -15.38
CA SER A 205 -1.98 5.81 -16.66
C SER A 205 -0.50 5.81 -17.03
N SER A 206 0.38 6.06 -16.07
CA SER A 206 1.84 6.02 -16.27
C SER A 206 2.34 4.61 -16.61
N PHE A 207 1.78 3.59 -15.94
CA PHE A 207 2.06 2.19 -16.28
C PHE A 207 1.63 1.85 -17.70
N ILE A 208 0.41 2.21 -18.13
CA ILE A 208 -0.06 1.95 -19.50
C ILE A 208 0.82 2.66 -20.54
N LYS A 209 1.21 3.92 -20.30
CA LYS A 209 2.15 4.65 -21.16
C LYS A 209 3.50 3.93 -21.26
N GLN A 210 4.03 3.44 -20.14
CA GLN A 210 5.27 2.65 -20.11
C GLN A 210 5.14 1.36 -20.94
N GLN A 211 4.04 0.61 -20.79
CA GLN A 211 3.82 -0.63 -21.55
C GLN A 211 3.69 -0.38 -23.05
N LYS A 212 2.99 0.69 -23.46
CA LYS A 212 2.93 1.11 -24.88
C LYS A 212 4.31 1.43 -25.44
N ARG A 213 5.15 2.14 -24.68
CA ARG A 213 6.54 2.45 -25.08
C ARG A 213 7.39 1.18 -25.25
N LEU A 214 7.35 0.27 -24.28
CA LEU A 214 8.10 -0.99 -24.32
C LEU A 214 7.65 -1.87 -25.50
N ARG A 215 6.36 -1.91 -25.81
CA ARG A 215 5.84 -2.62 -26.98
C ARG A 215 6.37 -2.05 -28.29
N LYS A 216 6.43 -0.72 -28.42
CA LYS A 216 7.01 -0.05 -29.60
C LYS A 216 8.49 -0.39 -29.77
N GLN A 217 9.27 -0.33 -28.70
CA GLN A 217 10.70 -0.67 -28.71
C GLN A 217 10.95 -2.12 -29.13
N ARG A 218 10.19 -3.07 -28.58
CA ARG A 218 10.27 -4.50 -28.97
C ARG A 218 9.92 -4.71 -30.44
N LYS A 219 8.94 -3.99 -30.97
CA LYS A 219 8.58 -4.06 -32.39
C LYS A 219 9.72 -3.53 -33.27
N GLN A 220 10.36 -2.43 -32.89
CA GLN A 220 11.50 -1.85 -33.61
C GLN A 220 12.72 -2.78 -33.59
N GLN A 221 13.08 -3.35 -32.44
CA GLN A 221 14.19 -4.29 -32.32
C GLN A 221 14.01 -5.51 -33.23
N LYS A 222 12.80 -6.07 -33.28
CA LYS A 222 12.48 -7.19 -34.19
C LYS A 222 12.59 -6.83 -35.66
N LEU A 223 12.34 -5.57 -36.05
CA LEU A 223 12.50 -5.15 -37.44
C LEU A 223 13.99 -5.05 -37.80
N VAL A 224 14.82 -4.51 -36.90
CA VAL A 224 16.28 -4.43 -37.09
C VAL A 224 16.92 -5.82 -37.13
N GLU A 225 16.43 -6.79 -36.35
CA GLU A 225 16.94 -8.18 -36.38
C GLU A 225 16.57 -8.95 -37.66
N LEU A 226 15.63 -8.43 -38.47
CA LEU A 226 15.19 -9.04 -39.73
C LEU A 226 15.84 -8.40 -40.97
N GLU A 227 16.57 -7.29 -40.79
CA GLU A 227 17.37 -6.60 -41.82
C GLU A 227 18.82 -7.09 -41.80
#